data_AF-A0A2S5V066-F1
#
_entry.id   AF-A0A2S5V066-F1
#
_cell.length_a   1.000
_cell.length_b   1.000
_cell.length_c   1.000
_cell.angle_alpha   90.00
_cell.angle_beta   90.00
_cell.angle_gamma   90.00
#
_symmetry.space_group_name_H-M   'P 1'
#
loop_
_entity.id
_entity.type
_entity.pdbx_description
1 polymer ?
#
loop_
_entity_poly.entity_id
_entity_poly.type
_entity_poly.pdbx_seq_one_letter_code
_entity_poly.pdbx_strand_id
1 'polypeptide(L)'
;MRHADFIDATEKAAASFGLLLETADLAMPVPSCPGWSLADLAAHLGGVHRWARAQLLGGGEQVDRQAPDAPLGDRDAFVAWFREGAAELVGTLRELPADAACWALYPPARASTWAKRSGRRSRRLCTSGMRPKPSGSARPSRRGSLRPASPKSRRTCTRGRSRSAGRLRSARWSTCG
;
A
#
# COMPACT_ATOMS: atom_id res chain seq x y z
N MET A 1 9.58 13.14 -20.72
CA MET A 1 8.53 12.16 -20.42
C MET A 1 7.19 12.84 -20.65
N ARG A 2 6.41 12.33 -21.61
CA ARG A 2 5.10 12.84 -22.04
C ARG A 2 4.02 12.43 -21.02
N HIS A 3 2.85 13.05 -21.08
CA HIS A 3 1.70 12.74 -20.21
C HIS A 3 1.37 11.23 -20.19
N ALA A 4 1.27 10.63 -21.38
CA ALA A 4 1.01 9.20 -21.56
C ALA A 4 2.05 8.29 -20.89
N ASP A 5 3.34 8.61 -21.01
CA ASP A 5 4.42 7.81 -20.39
C ASP A 5 4.25 7.69 -18.86
N PHE A 6 3.76 8.74 -18.21
CA PHE A 6 3.52 8.73 -16.77
C PHE A 6 2.30 7.90 -16.40
N ILE A 7 1.26 7.92 -17.23
CA ILE A 7 0.06 7.10 -17.06
C ILE A 7 0.45 5.62 -17.15
N ASP A 8 1.20 5.24 -18.19
CA ASP A 8 1.65 3.86 -18.39
C ASP A 8 2.55 3.38 -17.25
N ALA A 9 3.42 4.26 -16.74
CA ALA A 9 4.24 3.95 -15.58
C ALA A 9 3.40 3.71 -14.32
N THR A 10 2.32 4.47 -14.13
CA THR A 10 1.39 4.26 -13.02
C THR A 10 0.63 2.95 -13.16
N GLU A 11 0.09 2.65 -14.34
CA GLU A 11 -0.65 1.43 -14.61
C GLU A 11 0.23 0.19 -14.40
N LYS A 12 1.43 0.15 -14.99
CA LYS A 12 2.36 -0.99 -14.86
C LYS A 12 2.78 -1.23 -13.41
N ALA A 13 3.06 -0.17 -12.66
CA ALA A 13 3.43 -0.29 -11.26
C ALA A 13 2.25 -0.76 -10.40
N ALA A 14 1.05 -0.23 -10.63
CA ALA A 14 -0.15 -0.65 -9.91
C ALA A 14 -0.49 -2.12 -10.19
N ALA A 15 -0.39 -2.57 -11.44
CA ALA A 15 -0.57 -3.98 -11.80
C ALA A 15 0.44 -4.89 -11.09
N SER A 16 1.73 -4.54 -11.16
CA SER A 16 2.81 -5.29 -10.49
C SER A 16 2.62 -5.36 -8.98
N PHE A 17 2.22 -4.24 -8.37
CA PHE A 17 1.98 -4.18 -6.94
C PHE A 17 0.72 -4.96 -6.54
N GLY A 18 -0.33 -4.93 -7.36
CA GLY A 18 -1.52 -5.76 -7.14
C GLY A 18 -1.21 -7.26 -7.09
N LEU A 19 -0.35 -7.76 -7.99
CA LEU A 19 0.13 -9.16 -7.94
C LEU A 19 0.92 -9.48 -6.67
N LEU A 20 1.71 -8.51 -6.17
CA LEU A 20 2.43 -8.65 -4.90
C LEU A 20 1.44 -8.77 -3.73
N LEU A 21 0.35 -8.00 -3.73
CA LEU A 21 -0.66 -8.05 -2.66
C LEU A 21 -1.42 -9.38 -2.61
N GLU A 22 -1.59 -10.05 -3.75
CA GLU A 22 -2.19 -11.39 -3.80
C GLU A 22 -1.29 -12.45 -3.17
N THR A 23 0.02 -12.36 -3.39
CA THR A 23 0.95 -13.47 -3.16
C THR A 23 1.83 -13.29 -1.93
N ALA A 24 2.14 -12.05 -1.53
CA ALA A 24 3.04 -11.75 -0.43
C ALA A 24 2.34 -11.75 0.93
N ASP A 25 3.15 -11.74 2.00
CA ASP A 25 2.67 -11.44 3.35
C ASP A 25 2.38 -9.93 3.46
N LEU A 26 1.13 -9.59 3.77
CA LEU A 26 0.67 -8.22 3.92
C LEU A 26 1.25 -7.53 5.15
N ALA A 27 1.69 -8.28 6.16
CA ALA A 27 2.37 -7.75 7.35
C ALA A 27 3.86 -7.47 7.11
N MET A 28 4.40 -7.80 5.93
CA MET A 28 5.81 -7.63 5.62
C MET A 28 6.21 -6.14 5.74
N PRO A 29 7.29 -5.81 6.47
CA PRO A 29 7.74 -4.44 6.61
C PRO A 29 8.28 -3.91 5.28
N VAL A 30 8.03 -2.63 5.02
CA VAL A 30 8.52 -1.93 3.82
C VAL A 30 9.83 -1.20 4.15
N PRO A 31 11.00 -1.60 3.61
CA PRO A 31 12.28 -0.99 3.97
C PRO A 31 12.39 0.50 3.65
N SER A 32 11.71 0.95 2.59
CA SER A 32 11.66 2.37 2.21
C SER A 32 10.68 3.20 3.05
N CYS A 33 9.86 2.57 3.89
CA CYS A 33 8.89 3.20 4.78
C CYS A 33 8.96 2.55 6.16
N PRO A 34 9.93 2.95 7.01
CA PRO A 34 10.09 2.36 8.34
C PRO A 34 8.80 2.43 9.16
N GLY A 35 8.40 1.29 9.73
CA GLY A 35 7.19 1.15 10.53
C GLY A 35 5.91 0.87 9.74
N TRP A 36 5.97 0.78 8.41
CA TRP A 36 4.83 0.43 7.58
C TRP A 36 4.89 -1.02 7.12
N SER A 37 3.73 -1.69 7.15
CA SER A 37 3.53 -2.97 6.48
C SER A 37 3.19 -2.78 5.00
N LEU A 38 3.24 -3.87 4.24
CA LEU A 38 2.81 -3.88 2.84
C LEU A 38 1.33 -3.50 2.70
N ALA A 39 0.47 -3.94 3.63
CA ALA A 39 -0.94 -3.52 3.70
C ALA A 39 -1.08 -2.01 3.94
N ASP A 40 -0.31 -1.42 4.86
CA ASP A 40 -0.36 0.02 5.15
C ASP A 40 0.00 0.83 3.91
N LEU A 41 1.04 0.41 3.20
CA LEU A 41 1.46 1.05 1.96
C LEU A 41 0.37 0.93 0.89
N ALA A 42 -0.23 -0.25 0.72
CA ALA A 42 -1.29 -0.47 -0.25
C ALA A 42 -2.55 0.34 0.04
N ALA A 43 -2.97 0.40 1.30
CA ALA A 43 -4.11 1.21 1.74
C ALA A 43 -3.84 2.70 1.49
N HIS A 44 -2.63 3.18 1.79
CA HIS A 44 -2.23 4.54 1.51
C HIS A 44 -2.27 4.87 0.01
N LEU A 45 -1.68 4.01 -0.83
CA LEU A 45 -1.63 4.20 -2.27
C LEU A 45 -3.02 4.17 -2.90
N GLY A 46 -3.88 3.22 -2.51
CA GLY A 46 -5.26 3.18 -2.99
C GLY A 46 -6.05 4.43 -2.61
N GLY A 47 -5.86 4.94 -1.38
CA GLY A 47 -6.45 6.21 -0.95
C GLY A 47 -5.94 7.41 -1.77
N VAL A 48 -4.65 7.41 -2.14
CA VAL A 48 -4.05 8.43 -2.99
C VAL A 48 -4.59 8.35 -4.43
N HIS A 49 -4.85 7.15 -4.96
CA HIS A 49 -5.42 7.02 -6.30
C HIS A 49 -6.81 7.66 -6.37
N ARG A 50 -7.68 7.34 -5.39
CA ARG A 50 -9.02 7.91 -5.29
C ARG A 50 -8.98 9.42 -5.05
N TRP A 51 -8.06 9.90 -4.21
CA TRP A 51 -7.90 11.34 -4.00
C TRP A 51 -7.45 12.07 -5.27
N ALA A 52 -6.43 11.56 -5.96
CA ALA A 52 -5.96 12.16 -7.21
C ALA A 52 -7.07 12.22 -8.26
N ARG A 53 -7.86 11.16 -8.37
CA ARG A 53 -9.04 11.12 -9.24
C ARG A 53 -10.07 12.20 -8.86
N ALA A 54 -10.39 12.34 -7.57
CA ALA A 54 -11.33 13.37 -7.12
C ALA A 54 -10.86 14.78 -7.52
N GLN A 55 -9.57 15.10 -7.35
CA GLN A 55 -9.03 16.41 -7.75
C GLN A 55 -9.07 16.64 -9.27
N LEU A 56 -8.88 15.58 -10.06
CA LEU A 56 -9.00 15.65 -11.53
C LEU A 56 -10.43 15.95 -11.98
N LEU A 57 -11.42 15.38 -11.29
CA LEU A 57 -12.84 15.59 -11.60
C LEU A 57 -13.40 16.88 -10.99
N GLY A 58 -12.74 17.45 -9.99
CA GLY A 58 -13.18 18.64 -9.25
C GLY A 58 -13.07 19.98 -9.99
N GLY A 59 -12.78 20.00 -11.29
CA GLY A 59 -12.90 21.19 -12.14
C GLY A 59 -12.01 22.39 -11.79
N GLY A 60 -11.00 22.24 -10.91
CA GLY A 60 -10.12 23.33 -10.50
C GLY A 60 -10.23 23.71 -9.02
N GLU A 61 -11.27 23.25 -8.33
CA GLU A 61 -11.40 23.42 -6.88
C GLU A 61 -10.80 22.24 -6.13
N GLN A 62 -10.32 22.52 -4.91
CA GLN A 62 -9.84 21.45 -4.04
C GLN A 62 -11.04 20.69 -3.48
N VAL A 63 -11.21 19.44 -3.91
CA VAL A 63 -12.24 18.56 -3.35
C VAL A 63 -11.72 17.93 -2.04
N ASP A 64 -12.60 17.85 -1.05
CA ASP A 64 -12.27 17.22 0.23
C ASP A 64 -12.22 15.69 0.11
N ARG A 65 -11.40 15.06 0.94
CA ARG A 65 -11.12 13.63 0.87
C ARG A 65 -12.30 12.82 1.39
N GLN A 66 -12.98 12.10 0.49
CA GLN A 66 -13.83 10.96 0.86
C GLN A 66 -13.43 9.73 0.05
N ALA A 67 -12.40 9.03 0.53
CA ALA A 67 -12.09 7.70 0.04
C ALA A 67 -12.64 6.68 1.04
N PRO A 68 -13.39 5.66 0.62
CA PRO A 68 -13.82 4.58 1.51
C PRO A 68 -12.59 3.93 2.14
N ASP A 69 -12.73 3.52 3.40
CA ASP A 69 -11.68 2.80 4.11
C ASP A 69 -11.31 1.51 3.37
N ALA A 70 -10.02 1.16 3.41
CA ALA A 70 -9.54 -0.07 2.81
C ALA A 70 -10.14 -1.28 3.54
N PRO A 71 -10.68 -2.29 2.82
CA PRO A 71 -11.29 -3.47 3.45
C PRO A 71 -10.22 -4.47 3.91
N LEU A 72 -9.39 -4.07 4.88
CA LEU A 72 -8.23 -4.85 5.36
C LEU A 72 -8.57 -6.21 5.99
N GLY A 73 -9.84 -6.46 6.29
CA GLY A 73 -10.32 -7.73 6.86
C GLY A 73 -10.39 -8.88 5.84
N ASP A 74 -10.39 -8.57 4.54
CA ASP A 74 -10.49 -9.53 3.45
C ASP A 74 -9.43 -9.21 2.39
N ARG A 75 -8.53 -10.17 2.11
CA ARG A 75 -7.43 -9.97 1.16
C ARG A 75 -7.95 -9.71 -0.25
N ASP A 76 -8.92 -10.48 -0.72
CA ASP A 76 -9.39 -10.41 -2.10
C ASP A 76 -10.14 -9.10 -2.33
N ALA A 77 -10.99 -8.71 -1.37
CA ALA A 77 -11.65 -7.41 -1.38
C ALA A 77 -10.63 -6.25 -1.33
N PHE A 78 -9.55 -6.38 -0.55
CA PHE A 78 -8.51 -5.36 -0.44
C PHE A 78 -7.71 -5.21 -1.74
N VAL A 79 -7.33 -6.32 -2.36
CA VAL A 79 -6.63 -6.33 -3.66
C VAL A 79 -7.53 -5.73 -4.74
N ALA A 80 -8.81 -6.12 -4.79
CA ALA A 80 -9.78 -5.56 -5.73
C ALA A 80 -9.93 -4.05 -5.54
N TRP A 81 -10.14 -3.59 -4.30
CA TRP A 81 -10.25 -2.17 -3.97
C TRP A 81 -9.03 -1.35 -4.40
N PHE A 82 -7.82 -1.89 -4.22
CA PHE A 82 -6.58 -1.24 -4.66
C PHE A 82 -6.51 -1.12 -6.18
N ARG A 83 -6.82 -2.21 -6.90
CA ARG A 83 -6.79 -2.28 -8.37
C ARG A 83 -7.82 -1.36 -9.00
N GLU A 84 -9.05 -1.36 -8.48
CA GLU A 84 -10.11 -0.47 -8.93
C GLU A 84 -9.71 0.99 -8.79
N GLY A 85 -9.19 1.40 -7.62
CA GLY A 85 -8.74 2.78 -7.42
C GLY A 85 -7.65 3.19 -8.41
N ALA A 86 -6.70 2.29 -8.70
CA ALA A 86 -5.66 2.54 -9.70
C ALA A 86 -6.23 2.65 -11.13
N ALA A 87 -7.11 1.72 -11.51
CA ALA A 87 -7.74 1.68 -12.82
C ALA A 87 -8.59 2.93 -13.09
N GLU A 88 -9.40 3.34 -12.11
CA GLU A 88 -10.22 4.56 -12.20
C GLU A 88 -9.36 5.82 -12.39
N LEU A 89 -8.25 5.93 -11.64
CA LEU A 89 -7.32 7.05 -11.79
C LEU A 89 -6.68 7.05 -13.18
N VAL A 90 -6.18 5.90 -13.63
CA VAL A 90 -5.56 5.74 -14.96
C VAL A 90 -6.56 6.08 -16.06
N GLY A 91 -7.79 5.59 -15.98
CA GLY A 91 -8.86 5.90 -16.93
C GLY A 91 -9.12 7.41 -17.00
N THR A 92 -9.31 8.04 -15.84
CA THR A 92 -9.55 9.50 -15.76
C THR A 92 -8.39 10.30 -16.38
N LEU A 93 -7.14 9.90 -16.13
CA LEU A 93 -5.97 10.56 -16.71
C LEU A 93 -5.83 10.36 -18.23
N ARG A 94 -6.34 9.24 -18.78
CA ARG A 94 -6.38 8.96 -20.22
C ARG A 94 -7.46 9.76 -20.94
N GLU A 95 -8.59 9.97 -20.28
CA GLU A 95 -9.71 10.76 -20.82
C GLU A 95 -9.42 12.25 -20.85
N LEU A 96 -8.70 12.77 -19.84
CA LEU A 96 -8.39 14.19 -19.75
C LEU A 96 -7.18 14.57 -20.63
N PRO A 97 -7.27 15.69 -21.39
CA PRO A 97 -6.10 16.24 -22.06
C PRO A 97 -5.05 16.69 -21.03
N ALA A 98 -3.79 16.63 -21.41
CA ALA A 98 -2.66 16.87 -20.49
C ALA A 98 -2.65 18.27 -19.84
N ASP A 99 -3.29 19.24 -20.50
CA ASP A 99 -3.44 20.63 -20.10
C ASP A 99 -4.78 20.95 -19.43
N ALA A 100 -5.67 19.94 -19.28
CA ALA A 100 -6.94 20.10 -18.57
C ALA A 100 -6.72 20.76 -17.20
N ALA A 101 -7.45 21.84 -16.95
CA ALA A 101 -7.40 22.57 -15.70
C ALA A 101 -7.95 21.69 -14.58
N CYS A 102 -7.17 21.54 -13.51
CA CYS A 102 -7.60 20.86 -12.30
C CYS A 102 -6.79 21.40 -11.12
N TRP A 103 -7.35 21.33 -9.92
CA TRP A 103 -6.59 21.70 -8.73
C TRP A 103 -5.36 20.78 -8.58
N ALA A 104 -4.19 21.33 -8.23
CA ALA A 104 -2.98 20.54 -7.98
C ALA A 104 -2.22 21.08 -6.76
N LEU A 105 -1.48 20.19 -6.09
CA LEU A 105 -0.69 20.54 -4.90
C LEU A 105 0.42 21.55 -5.19
N TYR A 106 0.85 21.61 -6.44
CA TYR A 106 1.91 22.50 -6.90
C TYR A 106 1.62 22.91 -8.35
N PRO A 107 2.05 24.12 -8.76
CA PRO A 107 1.88 24.56 -10.12
C PRO A 107 2.70 23.71 -11.11
N PRO A 108 2.26 23.57 -12.37
CA PRO A 108 0.99 24.08 -12.90
C PRO A 108 -0.22 23.23 -12.48
N ALA A 109 -1.38 23.85 -12.29
CA ALA A 109 -2.64 23.21 -11.91
C ALA A 109 -3.30 22.50 -13.12
N ARG A 110 -2.72 21.36 -13.54
CA ARG A 110 -3.09 20.62 -14.76
C ARG A 110 -3.08 19.11 -14.57
N ALA A 111 -3.83 18.38 -15.39
CA ALA A 111 -3.87 16.91 -15.34
C ALA A 111 -2.47 16.26 -15.48
N SER A 112 -1.58 16.84 -16.30
CA SER A 112 -0.20 16.38 -16.44
C SER A 112 0.63 16.48 -15.15
N THR A 113 0.28 17.36 -14.22
CA THR A 113 0.93 17.46 -12.90
C THR A 113 0.58 16.26 -12.04
N TRP A 114 -0.67 15.80 -12.10
CA TRP A 114 -1.11 14.58 -11.43
C TRP A 114 -0.51 13.33 -12.06
N ALA A 115 -0.48 13.24 -13.39
CA ALA A 115 0.19 12.13 -14.08
C ALA A 115 1.67 12.03 -13.65
N LYS A 116 2.41 13.15 -13.69
CA LYS A 116 3.80 13.22 -13.22
C LYS A 116 3.96 12.75 -11.78
N ARG A 117 3.09 13.20 -10.87
CA ARG A 117 3.13 12.83 -9.45
C ARG A 117 2.94 11.33 -9.26
N SER A 118 1.89 10.77 -9.87
CA SER A 118 1.54 9.35 -9.77
C SER A 118 2.65 8.49 -10.37
N GLY A 119 3.10 8.80 -11.58
CA GLY A 119 4.14 8.02 -12.27
C GLY A 119 5.49 8.04 -11.53
N ARG A 120 5.88 9.19 -10.95
CA ARG A 120 7.12 9.28 -10.14
C ARG A 120 7.05 8.40 -8.89
N ARG A 121 5.90 8.39 -8.19
CA ARG A 121 5.70 7.58 -6.99
C ARG A 121 5.74 6.09 -7.34
N SER A 122 4.99 5.69 -8.36
CA SER A 122 4.97 4.35 -8.94
C SER A 122 6.37 3.85 -9.30
N ARG A 123 7.19 4.68 -9.96
CA ARG A 123 8.56 4.31 -10.33
C ARG A 123 9.45 4.02 -9.12
N ARG A 124 9.36 4.82 -8.05
CA ARG A 124 10.15 4.60 -6.83
C ARG A 124 9.85 3.24 -6.19
N LEU A 125 8.58 2.83 -6.19
CA LEU A 125 8.16 1.53 -5.65
C LEU A 125 8.73 0.36 -6.46
N CYS A 126 8.73 0.46 -7.79
CA CYS A 126 9.35 -0.55 -8.66
C CYS A 126 10.88 -0.63 -8.51
N THR A 127 11.56 0.52 -8.39
CA THR A 127 13.03 0.54 -8.26
C THR A 127 13.53 0.13 -6.88
N SER A 128 12.68 0.23 -5.85
CA SER A 128 13.08 -0.10 -4.47
C SER A 128 13.16 -1.61 -4.18
N GLY A 129 13.04 -2.47 -5.18
CA GLY A 129 13.41 -3.88 -5.07
C GLY A 129 12.60 -4.64 -4.01
N MET A 130 11.27 -4.64 -4.11
CA MET A 130 10.43 -5.62 -3.42
C MET A 130 10.62 -7.00 -4.08
N ARG A 131 11.81 -7.59 -3.94
CA ARG A 131 11.99 -9.03 -4.14
C ARG A 131 11.58 -9.71 -2.84
N PRO A 132 10.56 -10.60 -2.82
CA PRO A 132 10.36 -11.45 -1.67
C PRO A 132 11.64 -12.25 -1.44
N LYS A 133 12.14 -12.28 -0.20
CA LYS A 133 13.23 -13.19 0.13
C LYS A 133 12.74 -14.61 -0.14
N PRO A 134 13.51 -15.46 -0.88
CA PRO A 134 13.16 -16.86 -0.97
C PRO A 134 13.10 -17.42 0.45
N SER A 135 11.98 -18.04 0.81
CA SER A 135 11.82 -18.72 2.10
C SER A 135 12.95 -19.73 2.24
N GLY A 136 13.91 -19.41 3.12
CA GLY A 136 15.07 -20.25 3.37
C GLY A 136 14.62 -21.65 3.79
N SER A 137 15.15 -22.64 3.08
CA SER A 137 14.97 -24.05 3.32
C SER A 137 15.21 -24.41 4.79
N ALA A 138 14.32 -25.24 5.33
CA ALA A 138 14.47 -25.86 6.62
C ALA A 138 15.80 -26.63 6.69
N ARG A 139 16.71 -26.21 7.58
CA ARG A 139 17.83 -27.06 8.00
C ARG A 139 17.26 -28.16 8.91
N PRO A 140 17.54 -29.45 8.65
CA PRO A 140 17.07 -30.51 9.54
C PRO A 140 17.81 -30.44 10.87
N SER A 141 17.04 -30.39 11.96
CA SER A 141 17.56 -30.49 13.33
C SER A 141 18.19 -31.87 13.55
N ARG A 142 19.48 -31.93 13.87
CA ARG A 142 20.10 -33.15 14.40
C ARG A 142 19.47 -33.50 15.75
N ARG A 143 19.02 -34.75 15.87
CA ARG A 143 18.42 -35.38 17.05
C ARG A 143 19.49 -36.15 17.83
N GLY A 144 19.41 -36.13 19.16
CA GLY A 144 20.13 -37.01 20.12
C GLY A 144 21.05 -36.22 21.05
N SER A 145 21.04 -36.34 22.38
CA SER A 145 20.62 -37.47 23.22
C SER A 145 20.16 -37.01 24.63
N LEU A 146 19.36 -37.87 25.28
CA LEU A 146 18.72 -37.78 26.60
C LEU A 146 19.77 -37.95 27.74
N ARG A 147 19.68 -37.32 28.93
CA ARG A 147 18.92 -37.70 30.19
C ARG A 147 19.65 -37.03 31.40
N PRO A 148 19.18 -37.06 32.68
CA PRO A 148 17.83 -36.97 33.28
C PRO A 148 17.65 -35.81 34.33
N ALA A 149 16.43 -35.69 34.85
CA ALA A 149 15.84 -34.67 35.74
C ALA A 149 16.23 -34.73 37.23
N SER A 150 16.08 -33.66 38.05
CA SER A 150 14.87 -33.31 38.86
C SER A 150 15.22 -32.21 39.92
N PRO A 151 14.32 -31.74 40.82
CA PRO A 151 13.04 -31.03 40.64
C PRO A 151 12.90 -29.77 41.57
N LYS A 152 11.70 -29.15 41.57
CA LYS A 152 11.10 -28.12 42.48
C LYS A 152 10.84 -26.79 41.72
N SER A 153 9.67 -26.14 41.75
CA SER A 153 8.44 -26.33 42.53
C SER A 153 7.25 -25.77 41.73
N ARG A 154 6.05 -26.29 42.05
CA ARG A 154 4.75 -25.85 41.52
C ARG A 154 4.40 -24.45 42.01
N ARG A 155 3.85 -23.60 41.14
CA ARG A 155 2.64 -22.80 41.43
C ARG A 155 1.76 -22.71 40.19
N THR A 156 0.47 -22.77 40.47
CA THR A 156 -0.67 -23.04 39.59
C THR A 156 -1.32 -21.78 39.04
N CYS A 157 -1.98 -21.96 37.88
CA CYS A 157 -3.20 -21.30 37.40
C CYS A 157 -3.32 -19.77 37.44
N THR A 158 -3.58 -19.16 36.28
CA THR A 158 -4.97 -18.90 35.82
C THR A 158 -5.01 -18.31 34.40
N ARG A 159 -6.10 -18.62 33.70
CA ARG A 159 -6.47 -18.17 32.35
C ARG A 159 -6.54 -16.64 32.26
N GLY A 160 -6.22 -16.12 31.08
CA GLY A 160 -6.63 -14.77 30.67
C GLY A 160 -6.40 -14.53 29.18
N ARG A 161 -7.35 -14.94 28.34
CA ARG A 161 -7.49 -14.42 26.97
C ARG A 161 -7.64 -12.91 27.04
N SER A 162 -6.87 -12.18 26.25
CA SER A 162 -7.29 -10.87 25.74
C SER A 162 -6.61 -10.63 24.40
N ARG A 163 -7.40 -10.83 23.35
CA ARG A 163 -7.14 -10.28 22.01
C ARG A 163 -7.32 -8.78 22.13
N SER A 164 -6.22 -8.05 22.16
CA SER A 164 -6.27 -6.60 21.96
C SER A 164 -6.31 -6.35 20.46
N ALA A 165 -7.52 -6.13 19.95
CA ALA A 165 -7.72 -5.45 18.68
C ALA A 165 -7.08 -4.05 18.81
N GLY A 166 -5.94 -3.86 18.15
CA GLY A 166 -5.29 -2.58 18.05
C GLY A 166 -6.20 -1.62 17.30
N ARG A 167 -6.73 -0.62 18.02
CA ARG A 167 -7.38 0.55 17.42
C ARG A 167 -6.45 1.11 16.35
N LEU A 168 -6.86 1.00 15.09
CA LEU A 168 -6.28 1.77 14.00
C LEU A 168 -6.53 3.23 14.34
N ARG A 169 -5.47 3.91 14.79
CA ARG A 169 -5.49 5.35 14.99
C ARG A 169 -5.80 5.94 13.61
N SER A 170 -6.79 6.81 13.58
CA SER A 170 -7.01 7.78 12.52
C SER A 170 -5.71 8.56 12.32
N ALA A 171 -4.88 8.09 11.40
CA ALA A 171 -3.66 8.77 11.05
C ALA A 171 -4.08 10.06 10.35
N ARG A 172 -3.80 11.21 10.96
CA ARG A 172 -3.64 12.46 10.22
C ARG A 172 -2.46 12.22 9.27
N TRP A 173 -2.78 11.97 8.00
CA TRP A 173 -1.80 11.64 6.98
C TRP A 173 -1.09 12.92 6.53
N SER A 174 -0.12 13.38 7.31
CA SER A 174 0.78 14.46 6.90
C SER A 174 1.55 14.04 5.65
N THR A 175 1.56 14.94 4.68
CA THR A 175 2.29 14.86 3.42
C THR A 175 3.76 14.48 3.63
N CYS A 176 4.18 13.30 3.16
CA CYS A 176 5.59 13.07 2.87
C CYS A 176 5.98 13.97 1.68
N GLY A 177 6.80 14.98 1.97
CA GLY A 177 7.51 15.80 1.00
C GLY A 177 8.61 15.03 0.27
#